data_AF-A0A651GNT9-F1
#
_entry.id   AF-A0A651GNT9-F1
#
_cell.length_a   1.000
_cell.length_b   1.000
_cell.length_c   1.000
_cell.angle_alpha   90.00
_cell.angle_beta   90.00
_cell.angle_gamma   90.00
#
_symmetry.space_group_name_H-M   'P 1'
#
loop_
_entity.id
_entity.type
_entity.pdbx_description
1 polymer ?
#
loop_
_entity_poly.entity_id
_entity_poly.type
_entity_poly.pdbx_seq_one_letter_code
_entity_poly.pdbx_strand_id
1 'polypeptide(L)'
;MAAPMRLHVYVAGTAVLAVGCVLWALPRVALLPVLAVVLAVTVAEQFATMVRDKVAVSLTNVVALVAIVLGGPALAVIGTLGAIPIYARRSSPPLRVTNTVFNSSMLPLSAAAGGLTYQLLLTHLDGAFPDWRSLLAITAAAAVYS
;
A
#
# COMPACT_ATOMS: atom_id res chain seq x y z
N MET A 1 16.38 25.95 -12.77
CA MET A 1 17.05 24.98 -11.87
C MET A 1 16.24 24.58 -10.62
N ALA A 2 14.93 24.89 -10.49
CA ALA A 2 14.14 24.63 -9.26
C ALA A 2 13.38 23.27 -9.23
N ALA A 3 13.29 22.56 -10.35
CA ALA A 3 12.57 21.28 -10.45
C ALA A 3 13.09 20.16 -9.52
N PRO A 4 14.42 19.94 -9.36
CA PRO A 4 14.89 18.86 -8.50
C PRO A 4 14.55 19.13 -7.02
N MET A 5 14.64 20.36 -6.55
CA MET A 5 14.41 20.68 -5.13
C MET A 5 12.96 20.43 -4.71
N ARG A 6 11.98 20.79 -5.57
CA ARG A 6 10.56 20.50 -5.33
C ARG A 6 10.28 19.00 -5.25
N LEU A 7 10.90 18.21 -6.12
CA LEU A 7 10.78 16.75 -6.10
C LEU A 7 11.37 16.15 -4.82
N HIS A 8 12.54 16.61 -4.38
CA HIS A 8 13.16 16.10 -3.15
C HIS A 8 12.32 16.42 -1.90
N VAL A 9 11.75 17.64 -1.81
CA VAL A 9 10.86 18.01 -0.70
C VAL A 9 9.58 17.18 -0.72
N TYR A 10 8.97 16.97 -1.90
CA TYR A 10 7.80 16.11 -2.03
C TYR A 10 8.10 14.68 -1.58
N VAL A 11 9.19 14.09 -2.09
CA VAL A 11 9.62 12.72 -1.76
C VAL A 11 9.92 12.58 -0.26
N ALA A 12 10.65 13.54 0.32
CA ALA A 12 10.95 13.56 1.75
C ALA A 12 9.67 13.68 2.60
N GLY A 13 8.74 14.57 2.22
CA GLY A 13 7.46 14.74 2.90
C GLY A 13 6.61 13.47 2.85
N THR A 14 6.49 12.83 1.69
CA THR A 14 5.77 11.55 1.56
C THR A 14 6.42 10.43 2.36
N ALA A 15 7.75 10.38 2.43
CA ALA A 15 8.47 9.38 3.20
C ALA A 15 8.24 9.55 4.72
N VAL A 16 8.28 10.79 5.22
CA VAL A 16 7.98 11.10 6.63
C VAL A 16 6.56 10.71 6.99
N LEU A 17 5.58 11.02 6.13
CA LEU A 17 4.19 10.62 6.34
C LEU A 17 4.03 9.10 6.35
N ALA A 18 4.64 8.39 5.39
CA ALA A 18 4.59 6.94 5.32
C ALA A 18 5.19 6.29 6.59
N VAL A 19 6.36 6.76 7.04
CA VAL A 19 6.98 6.30 8.30
C VAL A 19 6.06 6.57 9.50
N GLY A 20 5.46 7.76 9.56
CA GLY A 20 4.48 8.10 10.60
C GLY A 20 3.28 7.14 10.62
N CYS A 21 2.71 6.81 9.47
CA CYS A 21 1.62 5.85 9.34
C CYS A 21 2.02 4.45 9.81
N VAL A 22 3.23 3.99 9.46
CA VAL A 22 3.74 2.68 9.87
C VAL A 22 3.95 2.63 11.38
N LEU A 23 4.61 3.62 11.97
CA LEU A 23 4.85 3.68 13.42
C LEU A 23 3.54 3.74 14.21
N TRP A 24 2.54 4.46 13.69
CA TRP A 24 1.21 4.50 14.28
C TRP A 24 0.47 3.16 14.15
N ALA A 25 0.63 2.43 13.05
CA ALA A 25 -0.02 1.15 12.81
C ALA A 25 0.61 -0.01 13.63
N LEU A 26 1.93 0.00 13.80
CA LEU A 26 2.71 -1.09 14.41
C LEU A 26 2.18 -1.63 15.75
N PRO A 27 1.78 -0.81 16.74
CA PRO A 27 1.29 -1.33 18.03
C PRO A 27 -0.12 -1.92 17.97
N ARG A 28 -0.86 -1.78 16.86
CA ARG A 28 -2.27 -2.18 16.75
C ARG A 28 -2.50 -3.50 16.00
N VAL A 29 -1.45 -4.13 15.50
CA VAL A 29 -1.57 -5.31 14.63
C VAL A 29 -0.75 -6.47 15.17
N ALA A 30 -1.32 -7.68 15.14
CA ALA A 30 -0.59 -8.89 15.49
C ALA A 30 0.55 -9.16 14.49
N LEU A 31 1.69 -9.63 14.99
CA LEU A 31 2.91 -9.82 14.19
C LEU A 31 2.76 -10.89 13.10
N LEU A 32 2.05 -11.98 13.39
CA LEU A 32 1.93 -13.12 12.46
C LEU A 32 1.15 -12.76 11.16
N PRO A 33 -0.03 -12.11 11.23
CA PRO A 33 -0.69 -11.58 10.03
C PRO A 33 0.18 -10.60 9.24
N VAL A 34 0.91 -9.72 9.94
CA VAL A 34 1.81 -8.75 9.30
C VAL A 34 2.85 -9.47 8.45
N LEU A 35 3.55 -10.47 9.02
CA LEU A 35 4.58 -11.22 8.29
C LEU A 35 4.00 -11.95 7.08
N ALA A 36 2.80 -12.53 7.21
CA ALA A 36 2.11 -13.20 6.10
C ALA A 36 1.78 -12.22 4.97
N VAL A 37 1.25 -11.04 5.27
CA VAL A 37 0.92 -10.02 4.25
C VAL A 37 2.18 -9.43 3.63
N VAL A 38 3.22 -9.14 4.42
CA VAL A 38 4.52 -8.68 3.91
C VAL A 38 5.10 -9.69 2.93
N LEU A 39 5.07 -10.98 3.27
CA LEU A 39 5.53 -12.04 2.37
C LEU A 39 4.67 -12.11 1.11
N ALA A 40 3.35 -12.05 1.24
CA ALA A 40 2.43 -12.08 0.09
C ALA A 40 2.64 -10.89 -0.85
N VAL A 41 2.83 -9.68 -0.32
CA VAL A 41 3.17 -8.48 -1.10
C VAL A 41 4.51 -8.64 -1.81
N THR A 42 5.51 -9.16 -1.11
CA THR A 42 6.85 -9.40 -1.69
C THR A 42 6.76 -10.38 -2.86
N VAL A 43 6.04 -11.50 -2.68
CA VAL A 43 5.85 -12.49 -3.73
C VAL A 43 5.04 -11.91 -4.88
N ALA A 44 3.95 -11.20 -4.61
CA ALA A 44 3.12 -10.55 -5.61
C ALA A 44 3.91 -9.55 -6.48
N GLU A 45 4.75 -8.73 -5.86
CA GLU A 45 5.64 -7.80 -6.59
C GLU A 45 6.71 -8.55 -7.40
N GLN A 46 7.30 -9.63 -6.86
CA GLN A 46 8.24 -10.45 -7.64
C GLN A 46 7.57 -11.03 -8.89
N PHE A 47 6.38 -11.59 -8.75
CA PHE A 47 5.61 -12.09 -9.90
C PHE A 47 5.23 -10.96 -10.86
N ALA A 48 4.77 -9.81 -10.36
CA ALA A 48 4.44 -8.65 -11.17
C ALA A 48 5.66 -8.16 -11.98
N THR A 49 6.88 -8.26 -11.43
CA THR A 49 8.11 -7.93 -12.18
C THR A 49 8.42 -8.91 -13.31
N MET A 50 7.99 -10.17 -13.21
CA MET A 50 8.25 -11.20 -14.24
C MET A 50 7.18 -11.22 -15.35
N VAL A 51 5.94 -10.79 -15.07
CA VAL A 51 4.78 -10.96 -15.97
C VAL A 51 4.26 -9.63 -16.55
N ARG A 52 4.93 -8.50 -16.22
CA ARG A 52 4.39 -7.13 -16.36
C ARG A 52 3.89 -6.70 -17.74
N ASP A 53 4.38 -7.30 -18.83
CA ASP A 53 3.97 -6.89 -20.18
C ASP A 53 2.52 -7.30 -20.54
N LYS A 54 1.81 -8.07 -19.69
CA LYS A 54 0.48 -8.61 -20.03
C LYS A 54 -0.62 -8.47 -18.98
N VAL A 55 -0.36 -7.90 -17.80
CA VAL A 55 -1.35 -7.88 -16.70
C VAL A 55 -1.62 -6.44 -16.25
N ALA A 56 -2.84 -5.98 -16.52
CA ALA A 56 -3.31 -4.63 -16.15
C ALA A 56 -3.65 -4.47 -14.66
N VAL A 57 -3.73 -5.56 -13.90
CA VAL A 57 -4.09 -5.56 -12.48
C VAL A 57 -2.84 -5.82 -11.62
N SER A 58 -2.48 -4.84 -10.78
CA SER A 58 -1.39 -4.98 -9.83
C SER A 58 -1.78 -5.99 -8.72
N LEU A 59 -1.13 -7.15 -8.71
CA LEU A 59 -1.31 -8.19 -7.69
C LEU A 59 -1.07 -7.64 -6.27
N THR A 60 -0.17 -6.66 -6.13
CA THR A 60 0.10 -5.93 -4.89
C THR A 60 -1.15 -5.23 -4.36
N ASN A 61 -1.97 -4.67 -5.24
CA ASN A 61 -3.21 -3.97 -4.87
C ASN A 61 -4.25 -4.96 -4.35
N VAL A 62 -4.32 -6.15 -4.94
CA VAL A 62 -5.21 -7.23 -4.49
C VAL A 62 -4.80 -7.69 -3.09
N VAL A 63 -3.50 -7.90 -2.85
CA VAL A 63 -3.00 -8.29 -1.51
C VAL A 63 -3.27 -7.19 -0.48
N ALA A 64 -3.07 -5.92 -0.82
CA ALA A 64 -3.37 -4.80 0.06
C ALA A 64 -4.87 -4.73 0.39
N LEU A 65 -5.75 -4.92 -0.58
CA LEU A 65 -7.20 -4.93 -0.39
C LEU A 65 -7.66 -6.08 0.50
N VAL A 66 -7.09 -7.28 0.32
CA VAL A 66 -7.34 -8.44 1.19
C VAL A 66 -6.88 -8.15 2.62
N ALA A 67 -5.72 -7.50 2.80
CA ALA A 67 -5.23 -7.10 4.11
C ALA A 67 -6.16 -6.07 4.80
N ILE A 68 -6.73 -5.13 4.03
CA ILE A 68 -7.74 -4.18 4.53
C ILE A 68 -8.98 -4.92 5.03
N VAL A 69 -9.49 -5.87 4.25
CA VAL A 69 -10.71 -6.62 4.60
C VAL A 69 -10.49 -7.52 5.82
N LEU A 70 -9.34 -8.19 5.94
CA LEU A 70 -9.08 -9.18 6.99
C LEU A 70 -8.55 -8.58 8.30
N GLY A 71 -7.72 -7.54 8.24
CA GLY A 71 -7.04 -6.98 9.41
C GLY A 71 -7.06 -5.46 9.49
N GLY A 72 -7.83 -4.81 8.62
CA GLY A 72 -7.99 -3.37 8.59
C GLY A 72 -6.82 -2.60 7.97
N PRO A 73 -6.90 -1.26 8.00
CA PRO A 73 -5.95 -0.38 7.33
C PRO A 73 -4.51 -0.55 7.84
N ALA A 74 -4.36 -0.80 9.14
CA ALA A 74 -3.07 -0.94 9.78
C ALA A 74 -2.29 -2.17 9.25
N LEU A 75 -2.98 -3.30 9.05
CA LEU A 75 -2.36 -4.50 8.48
C LEU A 75 -1.92 -4.26 7.03
N ALA A 76 -2.75 -3.56 6.24
CA ALA A 76 -2.44 -3.25 4.85
C ALA A 76 -1.24 -2.31 4.71
N VAL A 77 -1.18 -1.25 5.51
CA VAL A 77 -0.04 -0.31 5.54
C VAL A 77 1.27 -1.04 5.82
N ILE A 78 1.31 -1.87 6.87
CA ILE A 78 2.54 -2.60 7.21
C ILE A 78 2.86 -3.66 6.14
N GLY A 79 1.84 -4.36 5.64
CA GLY A 79 1.96 -5.34 4.58
C GLY A 79 2.62 -4.81 3.31
N THR A 80 2.22 -3.62 2.86
CA THR A 80 2.77 -3.00 1.66
C THR A 80 4.27 -2.66 1.75
N LEU A 81 4.84 -2.58 2.95
CA LEU A 81 6.30 -2.42 3.12
C LEU A 81 7.11 -3.60 2.57
N GLY A 82 6.48 -4.77 2.38
CA GLY A 82 7.11 -5.92 1.73
C GLY A 82 7.54 -5.65 0.28
N ALA A 83 7.02 -4.61 -0.37
CA ALA A 83 7.42 -4.23 -1.73
C ALA A 83 8.78 -3.50 -1.78
N ILE A 84 9.23 -2.91 -0.66
CA ILE A 84 10.42 -2.05 -0.59
C ILE A 84 11.69 -2.75 -1.09
N PRO A 85 12.01 -3.99 -0.68
CA PRO A 85 13.22 -4.69 -1.15
C PRO A 85 13.24 -4.88 -2.67
N ILE A 86 12.07 -4.99 -3.31
CA ILE A 86 11.95 -5.22 -4.75
C ILE A 86 12.17 -3.93 -5.52
N TYR A 87 11.59 -2.81 -5.05
CA TYR A 87 11.84 -1.50 -5.64
C TYR A 87 13.31 -1.07 -5.51
N ALA A 88 13.94 -1.38 -4.38
CA ALA A 88 15.37 -1.12 -4.16
C ALA A 88 16.25 -1.92 -5.14
N ARG A 89 15.90 -3.17 -5.43
CA ARG A 89 16.61 -4.01 -6.43
C ARG A 89 16.40 -3.54 -7.86
N ARG A 90 15.20 -3.04 -8.19
CA ARG A 90 14.81 -2.71 -9.56
C ARG A 90 15.34 -1.36 -10.05
N SER A 91 15.46 -0.38 -9.17
CA SER A 91 15.69 0.99 -9.62
C SER A 91 17.12 1.17 -10.15
N SER A 92 17.31 1.71 -11.36
CA SER A 92 18.63 1.93 -11.97
C SER A 92 19.25 3.27 -11.53
N PRO A 93 20.59 3.39 -11.39
CA PRO A 93 21.25 4.69 -11.25
C PRO A 93 20.98 5.56 -12.48
N PRO A 94 20.82 6.89 -12.36
CA PRO A 94 21.07 7.74 -11.18
C PRO A 94 19.86 7.99 -10.26
N LEU A 95 18.63 7.60 -10.63
CA LEU A 95 17.40 7.91 -9.88
C LEU A 95 16.98 6.79 -8.91
N ARG A 96 17.88 5.85 -8.61
CA ARG A 96 17.60 4.68 -7.76
C ARG A 96 16.96 5.05 -6.43
N VAL A 97 17.55 6.01 -5.73
CA VAL A 97 17.09 6.45 -4.41
C VAL A 97 15.71 7.10 -4.52
N THR A 98 15.56 8.06 -5.43
CA THR A 98 14.30 8.80 -5.62
C THR A 98 13.15 7.87 -6.01
N ASN A 99 13.36 6.95 -6.95
CA ASN A 99 12.33 6.01 -7.38
C ASN A 99 11.98 5.00 -6.28
N THR A 100 12.98 4.52 -5.53
CA THR A 100 12.73 3.60 -4.41
C THR A 100 11.91 4.30 -3.35
N VAL A 101 12.31 5.50 -2.91
CA VAL A 101 11.62 6.25 -1.86
C VAL A 101 10.22 6.68 -2.29
N PHE A 102 10.05 7.13 -3.53
CA PHE A 102 8.74 7.53 -4.06
C PHE A 102 7.78 6.34 -4.11
N ASN A 103 8.18 5.23 -4.75
CA ASN A 103 7.33 4.03 -4.86
C ASN A 103 7.05 3.39 -3.48
N SER A 104 8.05 3.37 -2.59
CA SER A 104 7.88 2.86 -1.23
C SER A 104 6.98 3.72 -0.35
N SER A 105 6.83 5.01 -0.66
CA SER A 105 5.96 5.91 0.09
C SER A 105 4.54 5.89 -0.46
N MET A 106 4.37 5.79 -1.79
CA MET A 106 3.04 5.73 -2.40
C MET A 106 2.25 4.50 -1.97
N LEU A 107 2.85 3.31 -1.94
CA LEU A 107 2.12 2.08 -1.61
C LEU A 107 1.48 2.09 -0.19
N PRO A 108 2.21 2.41 0.90
CA PRO A 108 1.61 2.51 2.23
C PRO A 108 0.59 3.64 2.35
N LEU A 109 0.82 4.78 1.67
CA LEU A 109 -0.13 5.89 1.67
C LEU A 109 -1.43 5.53 0.94
N SER A 110 -1.34 4.85 -0.21
CA SER A 110 -2.51 4.33 -0.92
C SER A 110 -3.25 3.26 -0.09
N ALA A 111 -2.51 2.40 0.64
CA ALA A 111 -3.12 1.42 1.55
C ALA A 111 -3.82 2.08 2.74
N ALA A 112 -3.23 3.12 3.30
CA ALA A 112 -3.85 3.92 4.35
C ALA A 112 -5.12 4.61 3.84
N ALA A 113 -5.06 5.24 2.66
CA ALA A 113 -6.19 5.91 2.04
C ALA A 113 -7.34 4.95 1.73
N GLY A 114 -7.06 3.84 1.02
CA GLY A 114 -8.06 2.82 0.71
C GLY A 114 -8.64 2.18 1.97
N GLY A 115 -7.80 1.91 2.98
CA GLY A 115 -8.26 1.38 4.26
C GLY A 115 -9.17 2.35 5.02
N LEU A 116 -8.82 3.64 5.05
CA LEU A 116 -9.66 4.69 5.64
C LEU A 116 -10.99 4.81 4.90
N THR A 117 -10.99 4.83 3.57
CA THR A 117 -12.21 4.85 2.76
C THR A 117 -13.10 3.66 3.07
N TYR A 118 -12.53 2.46 3.15
CA TYR A 118 -13.26 1.25 3.52
C TYR A 118 -13.89 1.36 4.91
N GLN A 119 -13.10 1.75 5.94
CA GLN A 119 -13.61 1.89 7.30
C GLN A 119 -14.71 2.95 7.40
N LEU A 120 -14.50 4.14 6.82
CA LEU A 120 -15.49 5.22 6.85
C LEU A 120 -16.81 4.79 6.21
N LEU A 121 -16.75 4.13 5.06
CA LEU A 121 -17.95 3.63 4.37
C LEU A 121 -18.64 2.52 5.14
N LEU A 122 -17.91 1.58 5.73
CA LEU A 122 -18.52 0.56 6.59
C LEU A 122 -19.22 1.17 7.80
N THR A 123 -18.59 2.14 8.47
CA THR A 123 -19.19 2.84 9.61
C THR A 123 -20.42 3.65 9.21
N HIS A 124 -20.44 4.27 8.04
CA HIS A 124 -21.59 5.05 7.57
C HIS A 124 -22.73 4.19 7.03
N LEU A 125 -22.41 3.08 6.37
CA LEU A 125 -23.41 2.17 5.80
C LEU A 125 -23.91 1.15 6.82
N ASP A 126 -23.29 1.08 7.99
CA ASP A 126 -23.53 0.07 9.02
C ASP A 126 -23.45 -1.35 8.39
N GLY A 127 -22.39 -1.55 7.61
CA GLY A 127 -22.13 -2.76 6.84
C GLY A 127 -21.24 -3.72 7.60
N ALA A 128 -21.44 -5.02 7.39
CA ALA A 128 -20.58 -6.06 7.94
C ALA A 128 -20.23 -7.07 6.85
N PHE A 129 -18.94 -7.37 6.70
CA PHE A 129 -18.52 -8.34 5.71
C PHE A 129 -18.97 -9.77 6.11
N PRO A 130 -19.52 -10.59 5.19
CA PRO A 130 -19.80 -10.30 3.78
C PRO A 130 -21.24 -9.79 3.54
N ASP A 131 -21.39 -8.55 3.05
CA ASP A 131 -22.69 -7.97 2.64
C ASP A 131 -22.52 -7.04 1.41
N TRP A 132 -23.63 -6.61 0.79
CA TRP A 132 -23.56 -5.72 -0.38
C TRP A 132 -22.97 -4.33 -0.06
N ARG A 133 -23.06 -3.89 1.20
CA ARG A 133 -22.55 -2.60 1.67
C ARG A 133 -21.02 -2.63 1.77
N SER A 134 -20.46 -3.71 2.28
CA SER A 134 -19.02 -3.98 2.32
C SER A 134 -18.47 -4.20 0.93
N LEU A 135 -19.22 -4.80 -0.01
CA LEU A 135 -18.83 -4.85 -1.43
C LEU A 135 -18.71 -3.45 -2.06
N LEU A 136 -19.65 -2.53 -1.77
CA LEU A 136 -19.54 -1.13 -2.19
C LEU A 136 -18.35 -0.42 -1.54
N ALA A 137 -18.13 -0.62 -0.24
CA ALA A 137 -16.98 -0.06 0.47
C ALA A 137 -15.65 -0.56 -0.10
N ILE A 138 -15.56 -1.85 -0.45
CA ILE A 138 -14.41 -2.47 -1.12
C ILE A 138 -14.20 -1.86 -2.51
N THR A 139 -15.27 -1.65 -3.27
CA THR A 139 -15.19 -1.08 -4.63
C THR A 139 -14.70 0.37 -4.59
N ALA A 140 -15.21 1.17 -3.66
CA ALA A 140 -14.74 2.53 -3.45
C ALA A 140 -13.28 2.58 -2.94
N ALA A 141 -12.91 1.71 -2.01
CA ALA A 141 -11.52 1.59 -1.54
C ALA A 141 -10.56 1.17 -2.66
N ALA A 142 -10.99 0.27 -3.54
CA ALA A 142 -10.23 -0.15 -4.72
C ALA A 142 -10.04 1.02 -5.70
N ALA A 143 -11.07 1.86 -5.92
CA ALA A 143 -10.99 3.03 -6.79
C ALA A 143 -10.06 4.15 -6.24
N VAL A 144 -9.94 4.28 -4.91
CA VAL A 144 -8.98 5.21 -4.28
C VAL A 144 -7.54 4.71 -4.39
N TYR A 145 -7.37 3.39 -4.53
CA TYR A 145 -6.08 2.74 -4.59
C TYR A 145 -5.51 2.61 -6.02
N SER A 146 -6.39 2.55 -7.04
CA SER A 146 -6.06 2.42 -8.47
C SER A 146 -5.58 3.71 -9.11
#